data_AF-A0A4Q7YMK1-F1
#
_entry.id   AF-A0A4Q7YMK1-F1
#
_cell.length_a   1.000
_cell.length_b   1.000
_cell.length_c   1.000
_cell.angle_alpha   90.00
_cell.angle_beta   90.00
_cell.angle_gamma   90.00
#
_symmetry.space_group_name_H-M   'P 1'
#
loop_
_entity.id
_entity.type
_entity.pdbx_description
1 polymer ?
#
loop_
_entity_poly.entity_id
_entity_poly.type
_entity_poly.pdbx_seq_one_letter_code
_entity_poly.pdbx_strand_id
1 'polypeptide(L)' 'MRHLEAVGSKQPGKITDAVLKGESLCNDMTELLLFSGALTVLGGGGLSLPVDLRLGFAAPGGLLLGFSVTIASAMSIAW' A
#
# COMPACT_ATOMS: atom_id res chain seq x y z
N MET A 1 -29.87 -15.15 -19.95
CA MET A 1 -29.35 -15.54 -18.63
C MET A 1 -28.18 -16.54 -18.71
N ARG A 2 -28.22 -17.59 -19.55
CA ARG A 2 -27.11 -18.57 -19.72
C ARG A 2 -25.74 -18.03 -20.19
N HIS A 3 -25.69 -16.84 -20.81
CA HIS A 3 -24.45 -16.26 -21.34
C HIS A 3 -23.56 -15.58 -20.28
N LEU A 4 -24.10 -15.23 -19.11
CA LEU A 4 -23.34 -14.57 -18.03
C LEU A 4 -22.66 -15.59 -17.10
N GLU A 5 -23.23 -16.80 -16.97
CA GLU A 5 -22.64 -17.89 -16.17
C GLU A 5 -21.35 -18.45 -16.81
N ALA A 6 -21.25 -18.41 -18.15
CA ALA A 6 -20.06 -18.85 -18.87
C ALA A 6 -18.88 -17.87 -18.76
N VAL A 7 -19.13 -16.59 -18.52
CA VAL A 7 -18.07 -15.58 -18.30
C VAL A 7 -17.58 -15.61 -16.87
N GLY A 8 -18.47 -15.84 -15.89
CA GLY A 8 -18.11 -15.93 -14.48
C GLY A 8 -17.29 -17.17 -14.08
N SER A 9 -17.19 -18.19 -14.93
CA SER A 9 -16.45 -19.44 -14.67
C SER A 9 -15.04 -19.46 -15.25
N LYS A 10 -14.66 -18.48 -16.10
CA LYS A 10 -13.27 -18.32 -16.53
C LYS A 10 -12.47 -17.72 -15.39
N GLN A 11 -11.84 -18.60 -14.60
CA GLN A 11 -10.88 -18.15 -13.62
C GLN A 11 -9.83 -17.27 -14.32
N PRO A 12 -9.60 -16.04 -13.83
CA PRO A 12 -8.55 -15.19 -14.37
C PRO A 12 -7.22 -15.94 -14.28
N GLY A 13 -6.36 -15.77 -15.28
CA GLY A 13 -5.02 -16.33 -15.22
C GLY A 13 -4.31 -15.84 -13.96
N LYS A 14 -3.42 -16.65 -13.38
CA LYS A 14 -2.69 -16.33 -12.12
C LYS A 14 -2.00 -14.95 -12.15
N ILE A 15 -1.61 -14.50 -13.34
CA ILE A 15 -1.00 -13.17 -13.56
C ILE A 15 -2.05 -12.06 -13.40
N THR A 16 -3.23 -12.22 -13.97
CA THR A 16 -4.33 -11.25 -13.85
C THR A 16 -4.79 -11.14 -12.40
N ASP A 17 -4.92 -12.26 -11.69
CA ASP A 17 -5.25 -12.24 -10.25
C ASP A 17 -4.19 -11.48 -9.43
N ALA A 18 -2.90 -11.75 -9.68
CA ALA A 18 -1.80 -11.04 -9.02
C ALA A 18 -1.78 -9.53 -9.33
N VAL A 19 -2.10 -9.13 -10.57
CA VAL A 19 -2.18 -7.72 -10.97
C VAL A 19 -3.39 -7.04 -10.32
N LEU A 20 -4.56 -7.67 -10.31
CA LEU A 20 -5.77 -7.15 -9.65
C LEU A 20 -5.60 -7.04 -8.13
N LYS A 21 -4.87 -7.99 -7.54
CA LYS A 21 -4.48 -7.93 -6.12
C LYS A 21 -3.49 -6.79 -5.87
N GLY A 22 -2.54 -6.60 -6.79
CA GLY A 22 -1.53 -5.55 -6.73
C GLY A 22 -2.11 -4.14 -6.87
N GLU A 23 -3.03 -3.92 -7.82
CA GLU A 23 -3.71 -2.63 -7.98
C GLU A 23 -4.55 -2.28 -6.75
N SER A 24 -5.27 -3.27 -6.18
CA SER A 24 -6.09 -3.04 -4.99
C SER A 24 -5.24 -2.76 -3.74
N LEU A 25 -4.11 -3.47 -3.57
CA LEU A 25 -3.15 -3.20 -2.48
C LEU A 25 -2.49 -1.83 -2.62
N CYS A 26 -2.13 -1.44 -3.83
CA CYS A 26 -1.56 -0.14 -4.10
C CYS A 26 -2.58 0.98 -3.82
N ASN A 27 -3.84 0.74 -4.18
CA ASN A 27 -4.93 1.67 -3.89
C ASN A 27 -5.14 1.84 -2.37
N ASP A 28 -5.21 0.75 -1.61
CA ASP A 28 -5.37 0.78 -0.16
C ASP A 28 -4.20 1.49 0.56
N MET A 29 -2.96 1.21 0.16
CA MET A 29 -1.78 1.89 0.69
C MET A 29 -1.76 3.39 0.33
N THR A 30 -2.19 3.75 -0.87
CA THR A 30 -2.25 5.15 -1.32
C THR A 30 -3.33 5.92 -0.57
N GLU A 31 -4.50 5.32 -0.36
CA GLU A 31 -5.56 5.91 0.45
C GLU A 31 -5.09 6.15 1.89
N LEU A 32 -4.44 5.17 2.51
CA LEU A 32 -3.86 5.32 3.85
C LEU A 32 -2.79 6.42 3.89
N LEU A 33 -1.96 6.54 2.85
CA LEU A 33 -0.94 7.57 2.75
C LEU A 33 -1.54 8.97 2.61
N LEU A 34 -2.54 9.13 1.74
CA LEU A 34 -3.26 10.40 1.55
C LEU A 34 -4.01 10.80 2.82
N PHE A 35 -4.64 9.84 3.50
CA PHE A 35 -5.31 10.07 4.78
C PHE A 35 -4.32 10.49 5.87
N SER A 36 -3.18 9.80 5.98
CA SER A 36 -2.12 10.16 6.92
C SER A 36 -1.52 11.54 6.61
N GLY A 37 -1.36 11.87 5.33
CA GLY A 37 -0.97 13.20 4.88
C GLY A 37 -1.97 14.28 5.27
N ALA A 38 -3.26 14.05 5.02
CA ALA A 38 -4.33 14.95 5.40
C ALA A 38 -4.39 15.16 6.92
N LEU A 39 -4.22 14.10 7.72
CA LEU A 39 -4.12 14.18 9.18
C LEU A 39 -2.91 14.99 9.64
N THR A 40 -1.77 14.86 8.95
CA THR A 40 -0.55 15.62 9.25
C THR A 40 -0.75 17.11 8.97
N VAL A 41 -1.43 17.45 7.86
CA VAL A 41 -1.79 18.83 7.51
C VAL A 41 -2.81 19.41 8.51
N LEU A 42 -3.81 18.62 8.92
CA LEU A 42 -4.81 19.02 9.91
C LEU A 42 -4.18 19.26 11.29
N GLY A 43 -3.32 18.35 11.75
CA GLY A 43 -2.64 18.47 13.05
C GLY A 43 -1.57 19.56 13.08
N GLY A 44 -0.98 19.90 11.93
CA GLY A 44 0.00 20.97 11.78
C GLY A 44 -0.56 22.38 11.62
N GLY A 45 -1.89 22.54 11.47
CA GLY A 45 -2.55 23.84 11.32
C GLY A 45 -2.42 24.48 9.93
N GLY A 46 -2.00 23.73 8.90
CA GLY A 46 -1.89 24.20 7.52
C GLY A 46 -0.78 23.52 6.70
N LEU A 47 -0.78 23.75 5.38
CA LEU A 47 0.28 23.31 4.48
C LEU A 47 1.52 24.17 4.71
N SER A 48 2.48 23.64 5.44
CA SER A 48 3.79 24.24 5.66
C SER A 48 4.84 23.38 4.98
N LEU A 49 5.79 23.99 4.26
CA LEU A 49 6.95 23.36 3.60
C LEU A 49 7.62 22.20 4.40
N PRO A 50 7.77 22.27 5.75
CA PRO A 50 8.28 21.15 6.54
C PRO A 50 7.34 19.94 6.67
N VAL A 51 6.02 20.09 6.53
CA VAL A 51 5.04 18.99 6.55
C VAL A 51 5.13 18.16 5.28
N ASP A 52 5.28 18.80 4.11
CA ASP A 52 5.40 18.10 2.83
C ASP A 52 6.70 17.29 2.75
N LEU A 53 7.83 17.84 3.24
CA LEU A 53 9.10 17.10 3.31
C LEU A 53 9.02 15.93 4.28
N ARG A 54 8.38 16.09 5.44
CA ARG A 54 8.22 15.01 6.42
C ARG A 54 7.29 13.92 5.91
N LEU A 55 6.21 14.27 5.24
CA LEU A 55 5.30 13.30 4.64
C LEU A 55 5.98 12.53 3.50
N GLY A 56 6.75 13.25 2.66
CA GLY A 56 7.57 12.69 1.60
C GLY A 56 8.70 11.78 2.10
N PHE A 57 9.20 11.97 3.32
CA PHE A 57 10.18 11.07 3.96
C PHE A 57 9.53 9.97 4.81
N ALA A 58 8.32 10.19 5.32
CA ALA A 58 7.59 9.24 6.13
C ALA A 58 7.10 8.04 5.29
N ALA A 59 6.62 8.28 4.07
CA ALA A 59 6.17 7.20 3.18
C ALA A 59 7.30 6.21 2.82
N PRO A 60 8.48 6.69 2.34
CA PRO A 60 9.61 5.82 2.05
C PRO A 60 10.27 5.28 3.34
N GLY A 61 10.31 6.09 4.40
CA GLY A 61 10.88 5.70 5.69
C GLY A 61 10.13 4.54 6.34
N GLY A 62 8.79 4.58 6.33
CA GLY A 62 7.94 3.50 6.83
C GLY A 62 8.09 2.21 6.01
N LEU A 63 8.19 2.33 4.68
CA LEU A 63 8.44 1.19 3.79
C LEU A 63 9.80 0.53 4.07
N LEU A 64 10.86 1.33 4.20
CA LEU A 64 12.22 0.86 4.50
C LEU A 64 12.31 0.20 5.88
N LEU A 65 11.66 0.77 6.90
CA LEU A 65 11.61 0.20 8.25
C LEU A 65 10.85 -1.13 8.27
N GLY A 66 9.71 -1.21 7.55
CA GLY A 66 8.93 -2.45 7.43
C GLY A 66 9.69 -3.59 6.74
N PHE A 67 10.40 -3.28 5.65
CA PHE A 67 11.30 -4.23 5.00
C PHE A 67 12.43 -4.68 5.93
N SER A 68 13.06 -3.74 6.63
CA SER A 68 14.17 -4.03 7.55
C SER A 68 13.72 -4.93 8.70
N VAL A 69 12.56 -4.66 9.30
CA VAL A 69 11.95 -5.51 10.33
C VAL A 69 11.65 -6.90 9.79
N THR A 70 11.08 -6.99 8.59
CA THR A 70 10.75 -8.29 7.98
C THR A 70 12.00 -9.12 7.72
N ILE A 71 13.05 -8.50 7.19
CA ILE A 71 14.35 -9.15 6.96
C ILE A 71 14.99 -9.57 8.29
N ALA A 72 14.99 -8.69 9.30
CA ALA A 72 15.51 -9.00 10.62
C ALA A 72 14.76 -10.16 11.29
N SER A 73 13.43 -10.18 11.19
CA SER A 73 12.61 -11.27 11.69
C SER A 73 12.84 -12.58 10.93
N ALA A 74 12.99 -12.53 9.60
CA ALA A 74 13.30 -13.72 8.80
C ALA A 74 14.69 -14.30 9.14
N MET A 75 15.68 -13.43 9.36
CA MET A 75 17.00 -13.85 9.84
C MET A 75 16.93 -14.46 11.23
N SER A 76 16.12 -13.91 12.14
CA SER A 76 15.98 -14.42 13.51
C SER A 76 15.29 -15.78 13.61
N ILE A 77 14.50 -16.18 12.61
CA ILE A 77 13.84 -17.50 12.54
C ILE A 77 14.77 -18.55 11.90
N ALA A 78 15.81 -18.12 11.18
CA ALA A 78 16.74 -18.98 10.47
C ALA A 78 17.89 -19.55 11.32
N TRP A 79 17.89 -19.31 12.63
CA TRP A 79 18.89 -19.80 13.61
C TRP A 79 18.27 -20.72 14.64
#